data_AF-A0A6V8CPL1-F1
#
_entry.id   AF-A0A6V8CPL1-F1
#
_cell.length_a   1.000
_cell.length_b   1.000
_cell.length_c   1.000
_cell.angle_alpha   90.00
_cell.angle_beta   90.00
_cell.angle_gamma   90.00
#
_symmetry.space_group_name_H-M   'P 1'
#
loop_
_entity.id
_entity.type
_entity.pdbx_description
1 polymer ?
#
loop_
_entity_poly.entity_id
_entity_poly.type
_entity_poly.pdbx_seq_one_letter_code
_entity_poly.pdbx_strand_id
1 'polypeptide(L)'
;MSEWAVIHRVRYPPFDDKRIKADAAPIAETIVKSNLDDDQVLKCLPPYKIQSDQGWLIERVITNQEGADLEKMTVLRVDERPFVELINQQRRGWYILPNNLHRYARSMISAAVIFLLSTLVYLFLEPLLSEIGIPSFGTKSIQIGLLDYPILSIIVVPVIMLPIGLRLVANFVDLKRQQDFFQSPVEQPKIEFSTSIISGQPLKGTIEIPNQLPDWKSMSVHWQVGTLPPSRSALIDISNSTHNSQPPPGLSTPLPHHWEAGLDDGTAGGEDAPL
;
A
#
# COMPACT_ATOMS: atom_id res chain seq x y z
N MET A 1 -6.85 12.66 44.53
CA MET A 1 -7.02 13.15 43.15
C MET A 1 -6.32 12.15 42.28
N SER A 2 -7.09 11.45 41.43
CA SER A 2 -6.57 10.47 40.51
C SER A 2 -5.84 11.22 39.40
N GLU A 3 -4.53 11.08 39.31
CA GLU A 3 -3.79 11.61 38.18
C GLU A 3 -3.76 10.59 37.04
N TRP A 4 -4.05 11.06 35.84
CA TRP A 4 -4.12 10.25 34.65
C TRP A 4 -3.08 10.69 33.62
N ALA A 5 -2.65 9.74 32.81
CA ALA A 5 -1.75 9.96 31.68
C ALA A 5 -2.36 9.42 30.39
N VAL A 6 -2.19 10.16 29.29
CA VAL A 6 -2.55 9.73 27.94
C VAL A 6 -1.30 9.18 27.27
N ILE A 7 -1.30 7.88 26.99
CA ILE A 7 -0.20 7.14 26.38
C ILE A 7 -0.61 6.77 24.95
N HIS A 8 0.25 7.05 23.98
CA HIS A 8 0.10 6.52 22.62
C HIS A 8 1.08 5.36 22.46
N ARG A 9 0.56 4.22 22.02
CA ARG A 9 1.32 3.01 21.70
C ARG A 9 1.26 2.77 20.21
N VAL A 10 2.42 2.62 19.57
CA VAL A 10 2.53 2.46 18.12
C VAL A 10 3.46 1.30 17.80
N ARG A 11 2.95 0.38 16.98
CA ARG A 11 3.69 -0.65 16.27
C ARG A 11 3.26 -0.55 14.81
N TYR A 12 4.03 0.17 14.02
CA TYR A 12 3.69 0.55 12.66
C TYR A 12 4.42 -0.32 11.63
N PRO A 13 3.77 -0.75 10.53
CA PRO A 13 4.41 -1.53 9.49
C PRO A 13 5.57 -0.77 8.84
N PRO A 14 6.69 -1.45 8.58
CA PRO A 14 7.80 -0.89 7.83
C PRO A 14 7.47 -0.83 6.32
N PHE A 15 8.35 -0.19 5.54
CA PHE A 15 8.25 -0.14 4.08
C PHE A 15 8.19 -1.54 3.43
N ASP A 16 8.74 -2.56 4.12
CA ASP A 16 8.69 -3.96 3.70
C ASP A 16 7.99 -4.82 4.75
N ASP A 17 6.71 -4.53 4.97
CA ASP A 17 5.83 -5.20 5.93
C ASP A 17 5.76 -6.72 5.71
N LYS A 18 5.86 -7.18 4.46
CA LYS A 18 5.89 -8.59 4.07
C LYS A 18 7.11 -9.35 4.59
N ARG A 19 8.21 -8.66 4.90
CA ARG A 19 9.45 -9.29 5.42
C ARG A 19 9.56 -9.26 6.93
N ILE A 20 8.72 -8.51 7.63
CA ILE A 20 8.82 -8.32 9.08
C ILE A 20 7.58 -8.93 9.76
N LYS A 21 7.83 -9.82 10.73
CA LYS A 21 6.77 -10.34 11.62
C LYS A 21 6.37 -9.26 12.61
N ALA A 22 5.13 -8.79 12.58
CA ALA A 22 4.71 -7.67 13.42
C ALA A 22 4.85 -7.98 14.92
N ASP A 23 4.61 -9.21 15.35
CA ASP A 23 4.77 -9.62 16.76
C ASP A 23 6.21 -9.50 17.29
N ALA A 24 7.20 -9.58 16.40
CA ALA A 24 8.59 -9.39 16.75
C ALA A 24 9.01 -7.91 16.78
N ALA A 25 8.17 -7.00 16.26
CA ALA A 25 8.45 -5.57 16.26
C ALA A 25 8.14 -4.95 17.65
N PRO A 26 9.05 -4.11 18.18
CA PRO A 26 8.82 -3.45 19.47
C PRO A 26 7.62 -2.51 19.38
N ILE A 27 6.88 -2.38 20.48
CA ILE A 27 5.87 -1.35 20.64
C ILE A 27 6.58 -0.12 21.18
N ALA A 28 6.43 0.99 20.49
CA ALA A 28 6.99 2.25 20.91
C ALA A 28 5.90 3.08 21.61
N GLU A 29 6.23 3.67 22.76
CA GLU A 29 5.28 4.33 23.65
C GLU A 29 5.68 5.78 23.86
N THR A 30 4.70 6.69 23.86
CA THR A 30 4.93 8.09 24.20
C THR A 30 3.83 8.63 25.10
N ILE A 31 4.22 9.41 26.10
CA ILE A 31 3.30 10.09 27.01
C ILE A 31 2.97 11.45 26.41
N VAL A 32 1.74 11.62 25.95
CA VAL A 32 1.30 12.85 25.28
C VAL A 32 0.85 13.90 26.29
N LYS A 33 0.20 13.46 27.37
CA LYS A 33 -0.25 14.30 28.48
C LYS A 33 -0.13 13.52 29.78
N SER A 34 0.28 14.19 30.85
CA SER A 34 0.38 13.64 32.20
C SER A 34 -0.30 14.56 33.21
N ASN A 35 -0.53 14.07 34.42
CA ASN A 35 -1.08 14.81 35.56
C ASN A 35 -2.47 15.42 35.26
N LEU A 36 -3.31 14.67 34.53
CA LEU A 36 -4.68 15.07 34.25
C LEU A 36 -5.57 14.67 35.43
N ASP A 37 -6.42 15.59 35.87
CA ASP A 37 -7.46 15.32 36.86
C ASP A 37 -8.69 14.64 36.22
N ASP A 38 -9.57 14.06 37.03
CA ASP A 38 -10.74 13.28 36.54
C ASP A 38 -11.59 14.06 35.53
N ASP A 39 -11.85 15.34 35.78
CA ASP A 39 -12.60 16.24 34.90
C ASP A 39 -11.84 16.60 33.61
N GLN A 40 -10.51 16.62 33.64
CA GLN A 40 -9.67 16.95 32.48
C GLN A 40 -9.52 15.75 31.55
N VAL A 41 -9.51 14.54 32.09
CA VAL A 41 -9.49 13.29 31.33
C VAL A 41 -10.76 13.11 30.51
N LEU A 42 -11.91 13.41 31.10
CA LEU A 42 -13.20 13.37 30.41
C LEU A 42 -13.26 14.33 29.21
N LYS A 43 -12.42 15.37 29.17
CA LYS A 43 -12.30 16.33 28.06
C LYS A 43 -11.28 15.92 26.99
N CYS A 44 -10.52 14.84 27.21
CA CYS A 44 -9.57 14.32 26.24
C CYS A 44 -10.27 13.49 25.15
N LEU A 45 -9.54 13.23 24.06
CA LEU A 45 -10.04 12.32 23.03
C LEU A 45 -10.14 10.90 23.58
N PRO A 46 -11.11 10.10 23.12
CA PRO A 46 -11.36 8.79 23.68
C PRO A 46 -10.17 7.84 23.46
N PRO A 47 -10.02 6.82 24.33
CA PRO A 47 -9.13 5.72 24.07
C PRO A 47 -9.62 4.99 22.80
N TYR A 48 -8.67 4.49 22.01
CA TYR A 48 -8.98 3.72 20.81
C TYR A 48 -7.88 2.70 20.56
N LYS A 49 -8.24 1.62 19.87
CA LYS A 49 -7.31 0.58 19.45
C LYS A 49 -7.62 0.18 18.01
N ILE A 50 -6.66 0.40 17.13
CA ILE A 50 -6.67 -0.11 15.75
C ILE A 50 -5.58 -1.17 15.67
N GLN A 51 -5.98 -2.41 15.43
CA GLN A 51 -5.06 -3.55 15.35
C GLN A 51 -5.32 -4.33 14.07
N SER A 52 -4.25 -4.72 13.37
CA SER A 52 -4.33 -5.62 12.21
C SER A 52 -4.21 -7.08 12.64
N ASP A 53 -4.71 -7.99 11.79
CA ASP A 53 -4.59 -9.44 11.98
C ASP A 53 -3.12 -9.90 12.09
N GLN A 54 -2.20 -9.16 11.47
CA GLN A 54 -0.77 -9.46 11.49
C GLN A 54 -0.10 -9.04 12.80
N GLY A 55 -0.75 -8.22 13.63
CA GLY A 55 -0.23 -7.73 14.90
C GLY A 55 0.27 -6.27 14.90
N TRP A 56 0.08 -5.52 13.81
CA TRP A 56 0.32 -4.07 13.78
C TRP A 56 -0.70 -3.34 14.65
N LEU A 57 -0.28 -2.31 15.38
CA LEU A 57 -1.08 -1.70 16.44
C LEU A 57 -0.89 -0.19 16.48
N ILE A 58 -2.00 0.54 16.57
CA ILE A 58 -2.02 1.94 16.96
C ILE A 58 -3.09 2.09 18.03
N GLU A 59 -2.68 2.55 19.20
CA GLU A 59 -3.52 2.60 20.38
C GLU A 59 -3.31 3.90 21.16
N ARG A 60 -4.40 4.45 21.67
CA ARG A 60 -4.39 5.46 22.73
C ARG A 60 -4.97 4.85 23.98
N VAL A 61 -4.14 4.74 25.01
CA VAL A 61 -4.53 4.31 26.35
C VAL A 61 -4.56 5.51 27.28
N ILE A 62 -5.50 5.51 28.21
CA ILE A 62 -5.54 6.48 29.31
C ILE A 62 -5.43 5.69 30.60
N THR A 63 -4.29 5.80 31.27
CA THR A 63 -3.94 5.06 32.49
C THR A 63 -3.91 5.99 33.69
N ASN A 64 -4.42 5.52 34.84
CA ASN A 64 -4.19 6.20 36.13
C ASN A 64 -2.83 5.80 36.74
N GLN A 65 -2.44 6.45 37.84
CA GLN A 65 -1.23 6.10 38.60
C GLN A 65 -1.22 4.65 39.17
N GLU A 66 -2.38 4.04 39.33
CA GLU A 66 -2.54 2.67 39.84
C GLU A 66 -2.48 1.61 38.72
N GLY A 67 -2.29 2.03 37.46
CA GLY A 67 -2.22 1.16 36.30
C GLY A 67 -3.58 0.69 35.76
N ALA A 68 -4.68 1.27 36.23
CA ALA A 68 -6.01 1.02 35.68
C ALA A 68 -6.28 1.87 34.44
N ASP A 69 -6.76 1.22 33.39
CA ASP A 69 -7.16 1.87 32.13
C ASP A 69 -8.56 2.50 32.26
N LEU A 70 -8.74 3.66 31.65
CA LEU A 70 -10.06 4.27 31.51
C LEU A 70 -10.86 3.50 30.43
N GLU A 71 -11.72 2.59 30.87
CA GLU A 71 -12.63 1.86 29.97
C GLU A 71 -13.79 2.74 29.45
N LYS A 72 -14.05 3.88 30.10
CA LYS A 72 -15.16 4.76 29.76
C LYS A 72 -14.84 5.65 28.56
N MET A 73 -15.81 5.81 27.66
CA MET A 73 -15.76 6.79 26.58
C MET A 73 -15.68 8.21 27.17
N THR A 74 -14.81 9.05 26.62
CA THR A 74 -14.74 10.47 26.98
C THR A 74 -15.99 11.22 26.49
N VAL A 75 -16.17 12.47 26.92
CA VAL A 75 -17.33 13.28 26.55
C VAL A 75 -17.36 13.51 25.05
N LEU A 76 -18.57 13.41 24.46
CA LEU A 76 -18.82 13.73 23.05
C LEU A 76 -18.31 15.13 22.73
N ARG A 77 -17.45 15.26 21.72
CA ARG A 77 -16.85 16.54 21.34
C ARG A 77 -16.71 16.65 19.84
N VAL A 78 -16.79 17.89 19.35
CA VAL A 78 -16.36 18.28 18.00
C VAL A 78 -14.85 18.50 18.03
N ASP A 79 -14.13 17.84 17.12
CA ASP A 79 -12.70 18.12 16.94
C ASP A 79 -12.54 19.39 16.09
N GLU A 80 -12.09 20.46 16.72
CA GLU A 80 -11.88 21.78 16.07
C GLU A 80 -10.43 21.96 15.59
N ARG A 81 -9.58 20.95 15.79
CA ARG A 81 -8.18 21.03 15.35
C ARG A 81 -8.13 21.11 13.83
N PRO A 82 -7.26 21.96 13.26
CA PRO A 82 -7.08 21.99 11.82
C PRO A 82 -6.59 20.63 11.34
N PHE A 83 -7.11 20.18 10.21
CA PHE A 83 -6.56 19.03 9.52
C PHE A 83 -5.08 19.28 9.19
N VAL A 84 -4.26 18.23 9.29
CA VAL A 84 -2.86 18.30 8.88
C VAL A 84 -2.77 18.52 7.38
N GLU A 85 -1.68 19.16 6.92
CA GLU A 85 -1.51 19.53 5.52
C GLU A 85 -1.61 18.34 4.56
N LEU A 86 -1.12 17.16 4.98
CA LEU A 86 -1.24 15.90 4.25
C LEU A 86 -2.67 15.62 3.78
N ILE A 87 -3.69 15.92 4.60
CA ILE A 87 -5.11 15.72 4.23
C ILE A 87 -5.54 16.65 3.09
N ASN A 88 -5.00 17.87 3.06
CA ASN A 88 -5.28 18.82 1.98
C ASN A 88 -4.53 18.45 0.69
N GLN A 89 -3.39 17.78 0.83
CA GLN A 89 -2.60 17.26 -0.29
C GLN A 89 -3.14 15.92 -0.81
N GLN A 90 -4.05 15.25 -0.08
CA GLN A 90 -4.72 14.06 -0.59
C GLN A 90 -5.47 14.38 -1.87
N ARG A 91 -5.16 13.61 -2.90
CA ARG A 91 -5.70 13.76 -4.24
C ARG A 91 -7.23 13.54 -4.24
N ARG A 92 -7.97 14.56 -4.65
CA ARG A 92 -9.43 14.51 -4.86
C ARG A 92 -9.72 14.47 -6.34
N GLY A 93 -10.54 13.52 -6.78
CA GLY A 93 -10.99 13.45 -8.16
C GLY A 93 -11.18 12.03 -8.67
N TRP A 94 -11.24 11.93 -9.99
CA TRP A 94 -11.41 10.68 -10.70
C TRP A 94 -10.07 9.98 -10.92
N TYR A 95 -10.07 8.65 -10.79
CA TYR A 95 -8.94 7.81 -11.12
C TYR A 95 -9.34 6.80 -12.17
N ILE A 96 -8.45 6.60 -13.14
CA ILE A 96 -8.58 5.54 -14.11
C ILE A 96 -7.91 4.31 -13.51
N LEU A 97 -8.69 3.25 -13.30
CA LEU A 97 -8.12 1.98 -12.88
C LEU A 97 -7.24 1.42 -13.99
N PRO A 98 -6.05 0.90 -13.66
CA PRO A 98 -5.14 0.33 -14.64
C PRO A 98 -5.80 -0.86 -15.33
N ASN A 99 -5.45 -1.09 -16.59
CA ASN A 99 -5.99 -2.23 -17.32
C ASN A 99 -5.59 -3.57 -16.66
N ASN A 100 -6.54 -4.51 -16.61
CA ASN A 100 -6.31 -5.89 -16.16
C ASN A 100 -5.20 -6.62 -16.94
N LEU A 101 -4.84 -6.16 -18.15
CA LEU A 101 -3.70 -6.66 -18.91
C LEU A 101 -2.38 -6.62 -18.12
N HIS A 102 -2.19 -5.64 -17.23
CA HIS A 102 -1.01 -5.58 -16.36
C HIS A 102 -0.93 -6.77 -15.40
N ARG A 103 -2.07 -7.23 -14.88
CA ARG A 103 -2.15 -8.40 -14.00
C ARG A 103 -1.76 -9.67 -14.75
N TYR A 104 -2.29 -9.85 -15.96
CA TYR A 104 -1.95 -11.00 -16.81
C TYR A 104 -0.48 -10.98 -17.25
N ALA A 105 0.06 -9.80 -17.60
CA ALA A 105 1.47 -9.67 -17.94
C ALA A 105 2.36 -10.09 -16.78
N ARG A 106 2.03 -9.64 -15.55
CA ARG A 106 2.78 -9.97 -14.34
C ARG A 106 2.75 -11.47 -14.02
N SER A 107 1.59 -12.12 -14.07
CA SER A 107 1.52 -13.56 -13.77
C SER A 107 2.27 -14.42 -14.78
N MET A 108 2.31 -13.99 -16.03
CA MET A 108 2.96 -14.71 -17.12
C MET A 108 4.49 -14.64 -17.06
N ILE A 109 5.08 -13.62 -16.42
CA ILE A 109 6.55 -13.52 -16.22
C ILE A 109 7.04 -14.77 -15.49
N SER A 110 6.41 -15.12 -14.37
CA SER A 110 6.80 -16.29 -13.58
C SER A 110 6.68 -17.58 -14.40
N ALA A 111 5.61 -17.74 -15.17
CA ALA A 111 5.41 -18.90 -16.04
C ALA A 111 6.48 -18.98 -17.14
N ALA A 112 6.78 -17.86 -17.80
CA ALA A 112 7.80 -17.79 -18.85
C ALA A 112 9.20 -18.09 -18.30
N VAL A 113 9.53 -17.61 -17.09
CA VAL A 113 10.79 -17.89 -16.42
C VAL A 113 10.92 -19.38 -16.05
N ILE A 114 9.86 -19.99 -15.50
CA ILE A 114 9.85 -21.42 -15.19
C ILE A 114 10.05 -22.24 -16.47
N PHE A 115 9.38 -21.86 -17.55
CA PHE A 115 9.52 -22.53 -18.86
C PHE A 115 10.94 -22.39 -19.41
N LEU A 116 11.54 -21.20 -19.35
CA LEU A 116 12.93 -20.96 -19.75
C LEU A 116 13.91 -21.81 -18.95
N LEU A 117 13.79 -21.82 -17.62
CA LEU A 117 14.69 -22.59 -16.76
C LEU A 117 14.55 -24.10 -17.04
N SER A 118 13.33 -24.59 -17.20
CA SER A 118 13.06 -26.00 -17.54
C SER A 118 13.69 -26.38 -18.88
N THR A 119 13.59 -25.48 -19.87
CA THR A 119 14.19 -25.63 -21.19
C THR A 119 15.72 -25.65 -21.13
N LEU A 120 16.31 -24.76 -20.35
CA LEU A 120 17.76 -24.68 -20.20
C LEU A 120 18.31 -25.94 -19.52
N VAL A 121 17.63 -26.41 -18.46
CA VAL A 121 17.98 -27.68 -17.79
C VAL A 121 17.86 -28.85 -18.77
N TYR A 122 16.80 -28.89 -19.59
CA TYR A 122 16.63 -29.92 -20.61
C TYR A 122 17.77 -29.92 -21.63
N LEU A 123 18.14 -28.75 -22.17
CA LEU A 123 19.27 -28.62 -23.10
C LEU A 123 20.60 -29.02 -22.46
N PHE A 124 20.78 -28.75 -21.17
CA PHE A 124 21.97 -29.16 -20.42
C PHE A 124 22.03 -30.67 -20.20
N LEU A 125 20.90 -31.33 -19.95
CA LEU A 125 20.83 -32.77 -19.73
C LEU A 125 20.84 -33.57 -21.04
N GLU A 126 20.56 -32.95 -22.18
CA GLU A 126 20.39 -33.66 -23.45
C GLU A 126 21.60 -34.52 -23.87
N PRO A 127 22.86 -34.06 -23.76
CA PRO A 127 24.01 -34.90 -24.12
C PRO A 127 24.04 -36.23 -23.34
N LEU A 128 23.69 -36.18 -22.04
CA LEU A 128 23.63 -37.36 -21.18
C LEU A 128 22.46 -38.28 -21.56
N LEU A 129 21.30 -37.71 -21.86
CA LEU A 129 20.11 -38.46 -22.28
C LEU A 129 20.34 -39.18 -23.61
N SER A 130 21.05 -38.53 -24.54
CA SER A 130 21.42 -39.08 -25.84
C SER A 130 22.37 -40.28 -25.69
N GLU A 131 23.35 -40.22 -24.78
CA GLU A 131 24.25 -41.34 -24.48
C GLU A 131 23.51 -42.56 -23.89
N ILE A 132 22.44 -42.33 -23.12
CA ILE A 132 21.60 -43.38 -22.54
C ILE A 132 20.59 -43.94 -23.59
N GLY A 133 20.57 -43.40 -24.81
CA GLY A 133 19.72 -43.86 -25.91
C GLY A 133 18.29 -43.33 -25.86
N ILE A 134 18.02 -42.29 -25.05
CA ILE A 134 16.71 -41.63 -25.00
C ILE A 134 16.64 -40.60 -26.15
N PRO A 135 15.64 -40.68 -27.05
CA PRO A 135 15.53 -39.75 -28.16
C PRO A 135 15.24 -38.34 -27.65
N SER A 136 16.09 -37.37 -28.03
CA SER A 136 15.89 -35.96 -27.74
C SER A 136 14.98 -35.27 -28.76
N PHE A 137 14.13 -34.36 -28.27
CA PHE A 137 13.23 -33.54 -29.07
C PHE A 137 13.70 -32.07 -29.08
N GLY A 138 13.67 -31.41 -30.24
CA GLY A 138 13.91 -29.97 -30.36
C GLY A 138 15.34 -29.48 -30.10
N THR A 139 16.32 -30.37 -29.92
CA THR A 139 17.74 -30.03 -29.69
C THR A 139 18.58 -29.90 -30.96
N LYS A 140 18.01 -30.26 -32.12
CA LYS A 140 18.64 -30.00 -33.41
C LYS A 140 18.86 -28.49 -33.57
N SER A 141 20.05 -28.12 -34.06
CA SER A 141 20.35 -26.74 -34.40
C SER A 141 19.72 -26.36 -35.74
N ILE A 142 19.31 -25.11 -35.85
CA ILE A 142 19.03 -24.44 -37.11
C ILE A 142 20.04 -23.30 -37.26
N GLN A 143 20.62 -23.19 -38.45
CA GLN A 143 21.53 -22.10 -38.76
C GLN A 143 20.72 -20.88 -39.23
N ILE A 144 20.82 -19.77 -38.51
CA ILE A 144 20.24 -18.50 -38.90
C ILE A 144 21.40 -17.52 -39.11
N GLY A 145 21.75 -17.28 -40.37
CA GLY A 145 22.94 -16.51 -40.73
C GLY A 145 24.23 -17.26 -40.38
N LEU A 146 25.10 -16.64 -39.58
CA LEU A 146 26.38 -17.21 -39.14
C LEU A 146 26.30 -17.93 -37.78
N LEU A 147 25.13 -17.94 -37.12
CA LEU A 147 24.96 -18.55 -35.80
C LEU A 147 24.03 -19.78 -35.85
N ASP A 148 24.40 -20.80 -35.08
CA ASP A 148 23.59 -21.99 -34.84
C ASP A 148 22.75 -21.81 -33.57
N TYR A 149 21.43 -21.96 -33.70
CA TYR A 149 20.49 -21.87 -32.58
C TYR A 149 19.75 -23.20 -32.42
N PRO A 150 19.56 -23.72 -31.21
CA PRO A 150 18.70 -24.88 -31.02
C PRO A 150 17.26 -24.49 -31.40
N ILE A 151 16.55 -25.37 -32.11
CA ILE A 151 15.16 -25.13 -32.54
C ILE A 151 14.28 -24.72 -31.35
N LEU A 152 14.54 -25.28 -30.17
CA LEU A 152 13.83 -24.95 -28.95
C LEU A 152 13.91 -23.46 -28.57
N SER A 153 15.02 -22.77 -28.84
CA SER A 153 15.16 -21.33 -28.60
C SER A 153 14.20 -20.49 -29.45
N ILE A 154 13.86 -20.95 -30.66
CA ILE A 154 12.90 -20.27 -31.55
C ILE A 154 11.50 -20.25 -30.93
N ILE A 155 11.17 -21.24 -30.09
CA ILE A 155 9.90 -21.32 -29.38
C ILE A 155 9.96 -20.53 -28.06
N VAL A 156 11.06 -20.67 -27.33
CA VAL A 156 11.23 -20.10 -25.98
C VAL A 156 11.34 -18.58 -26.01
N VAL A 157 12.08 -18.01 -26.98
CA VAL A 157 12.28 -16.57 -27.08
C VAL A 157 10.95 -15.80 -27.26
N PRO A 158 10.05 -16.18 -28.19
CA PRO A 158 8.72 -15.56 -28.28
C PRO A 158 7.90 -15.64 -26.99
N VAL A 159 7.97 -16.76 -26.27
CA VAL A 159 7.26 -16.94 -24.99
C VAL A 159 7.76 -15.95 -23.94
N ILE A 160 9.07 -15.69 -23.88
CA ILE A 160 9.68 -14.71 -22.97
C ILE A 160 9.36 -13.27 -23.38
N MET A 161 9.19 -13.01 -24.68
CA MET A 161 8.84 -11.68 -25.18
C MET A 161 7.36 -11.33 -24.99
N LEU A 162 6.49 -12.33 -24.81
CA LEU A 162 5.04 -12.14 -24.70
C LEU A 162 4.64 -11.22 -23.53
N PRO A 163 5.19 -11.34 -22.30
CA PRO A 163 4.87 -10.43 -21.18
C PRO A 163 5.25 -8.98 -21.48
N ILE A 164 6.36 -8.78 -22.19
CA ILE A 164 6.84 -7.45 -22.59
C ILE A 164 5.86 -6.83 -23.60
N GLY A 165 5.48 -7.60 -24.63
CA GLY A 165 4.49 -7.17 -25.61
C GLY A 165 3.15 -6.80 -24.96
N LEU A 166 2.68 -7.63 -24.02
CA LEU A 166 1.43 -7.38 -23.31
C LEU A 166 1.49 -6.09 -22.47
N ARG A 167 2.63 -5.81 -21.83
CA ARG A 167 2.85 -4.57 -21.07
C ARG A 167 2.84 -3.34 -21.98
N LEU A 168 3.45 -3.42 -23.17
CA LEU A 168 3.42 -2.33 -24.14
C LEU A 168 1.98 -2.02 -24.59
N VAL A 169 1.21 -3.06 -24.90
CA VAL A 169 -0.21 -2.91 -25.27
C VAL A 169 -1.03 -2.34 -24.12
N ALA A 170 -0.82 -2.82 -22.89
CA ALA A 170 -1.51 -2.32 -21.70
C ALA A 170 -1.26 -0.82 -21.49
N ASN A 171 0.00 -0.39 -21.57
CA ASN A 171 0.38 1.03 -21.48
C ASN A 171 -0.30 1.86 -22.57
N PHE A 172 -0.32 1.38 -23.81
CA PHE A 172 -0.96 2.11 -24.91
C PHE A 172 -2.47 2.28 -24.69
N VAL A 173 -3.15 1.23 -24.21
CA VAL A 173 -4.58 1.30 -23.87
C VAL A 173 -4.83 2.28 -22.72
N ASP A 174 -3.99 2.28 -21.69
CA ASP A 174 -4.12 3.20 -20.57
C ASP A 174 -3.88 4.65 -21.00
N LEU A 175 -2.86 4.92 -21.83
CA LEU A 175 -2.62 6.24 -22.41
C LEU A 175 -3.81 6.75 -23.22
N LYS A 176 -4.40 5.88 -24.04
CA LYS A 176 -5.61 6.23 -24.80
C LYS A 176 -6.77 6.58 -23.87
N ARG A 177 -7.01 5.79 -22.81
CA ARG A 177 -8.06 6.06 -21.82
C ARG A 177 -7.82 7.38 -21.08
N GLN A 178 -6.57 7.69 -20.75
CA GLN A 178 -6.21 8.99 -20.16
C GLN A 178 -6.50 10.14 -21.11
N GLN A 179 -6.14 9.99 -22.39
CA GLN A 179 -6.42 10.99 -23.41
C GLN A 179 -7.93 11.19 -23.61
N ASP A 180 -8.71 10.11 -23.67
CA ASP A 180 -10.17 10.16 -23.79
C ASP A 180 -10.79 10.86 -22.56
N PHE A 181 -10.29 10.57 -21.35
CA PHE A 181 -10.71 11.24 -20.12
C PHE A 181 -10.37 12.74 -20.11
N PHE A 182 -9.21 13.15 -20.62
CA PHE A 182 -8.85 14.57 -20.73
C PHE A 182 -9.71 15.31 -21.75
N GLN A 183 -10.17 14.64 -22.81
CA GLN A 183 -11.05 15.23 -23.82
C GLN A 183 -12.50 15.38 -23.33
N SER A 184 -12.92 14.56 -22.37
CA SER A 184 -14.27 14.58 -21.80
C SER A 184 -14.21 14.45 -20.27
N PRO A 185 -13.77 15.52 -19.57
CA PRO A 185 -13.58 15.47 -18.13
C PRO A 185 -14.93 15.29 -17.42
N VAL A 186 -14.96 14.38 -16.45
CA VAL A 186 -16.14 14.17 -15.60
C VAL A 186 -16.10 15.16 -14.44
N GLU A 187 -17.23 15.79 -14.16
CA GLU A 187 -17.37 16.67 -13.00
C GLU A 187 -17.11 15.90 -11.69
N GLN A 188 -16.49 16.59 -10.72
CA GLN A 188 -16.16 15.97 -9.44
C GLN A 188 -17.43 15.69 -8.61
N PRO A 189 -17.51 14.55 -7.91
CA PRO A 189 -18.62 14.30 -6.98
C PRO A 189 -18.59 15.31 -5.83
N LYS A 190 -19.76 15.75 -5.39
CA LYS A 190 -19.92 16.60 -4.20
C LYS A 190 -20.15 15.69 -3.00
N ILE A 191 -19.26 15.79 -2.01
CA ILE A 191 -19.34 15.01 -0.78
C ILE A 191 -19.58 16.01 0.35
N GLU A 192 -20.76 15.92 0.96
CA GLU A 192 -21.14 16.77 2.09
C GLU A 192 -21.35 15.91 3.33
N PHE A 193 -20.78 16.37 4.45
CA PHE A 193 -21.01 15.77 5.76
C PHE A 193 -21.94 16.66 6.57
N SER A 194 -22.71 16.06 7.48
CA SER A 194 -23.52 16.82 8.44
C SER A 194 -22.65 17.82 9.20
N THR A 195 -23.17 19.03 9.44
CA THR A 195 -22.45 20.21 9.94
C THR A 195 -21.69 20.02 11.25
N SER A 196 -22.02 18.98 12.03
CA SER A 196 -21.26 18.62 13.23
C SER A 196 -20.82 17.16 13.17
N ILE A 197 -19.51 16.95 13.03
CA ILE A 197 -18.87 15.65 13.19
C ILE A 197 -18.52 15.52 14.67
N ILE A 198 -19.29 14.71 15.39
CA ILE A 198 -19.16 14.54 16.85
C ILE A 198 -18.57 13.16 17.14
N SER A 199 -17.48 13.13 17.92
CA SER A 199 -16.88 11.89 18.39
C SER A 199 -17.92 11.03 19.10
N GLY A 200 -18.01 9.74 18.76
CA GLY A 200 -18.96 8.79 19.37
C GLY A 200 -20.37 8.82 18.78
N GLN A 201 -20.65 9.65 17.77
CA GLN A 201 -21.91 9.65 17.03
C GLN A 201 -21.76 9.09 15.61
N PRO A 202 -22.83 8.51 15.02
CA PRO A 202 -22.81 8.07 13.63
C PRO A 202 -22.54 9.24 12.69
N LEU A 203 -21.52 9.10 11.83
CA LEU A 203 -21.26 10.05 10.76
C LEU A 203 -22.33 9.92 9.68
N LYS A 204 -22.92 11.05 9.28
CA LYS A 204 -23.90 11.13 8.19
C LYS A 204 -23.39 12.08 7.13
N GLY A 205 -23.59 11.70 5.88
CA GLY A 205 -23.23 12.51 4.73
C GLY A 205 -23.98 12.10 3.48
N THR A 206 -23.91 12.96 2.47
CA THR A 206 -24.51 12.77 1.15
C THR A 206 -23.40 12.85 0.10
N ILE A 207 -23.49 11.95 -0.87
CA ILE A 207 -22.59 11.94 -2.04
C ILE A 207 -23.48 12.20 -3.25
N GLU A 208 -23.28 13.33 -3.89
CA GLU A 208 -23.97 13.71 -5.12
C GLU A 208 -23.02 13.57 -6.30
N ILE A 209 -23.45 12.80 -7.30
CA ILE A 209 -22.72 12.63 -8.54
C ILE A 209 -23.47 13.43 -9.63
N PRO A 210 -22.90 14.54 -10.13
CA PRO A 210 -23.64 15.48 -10.97
C PRO A 210 -24.04 14.91 -12.32
N ASN A 211 -23.16 14.11 -12.95
CA ASN A 211 -23.39 13.55 -14.29
C ASN A 211 -23.26 12.03 -14.25
N GLN A 212 -24.26 11.32 -14.77
CA GLN A 212 -24.21 9.88 -15.01
C GLN A 212 -23.89 9.63 -16.49
N LEU A 213 -22.81 8.91 -16.75
CA LEU A 213 -22.47 8.49 -18.12
C LEU A 213 -23.23 7.20 -18.48
N PRO A 214 -23.65 7.04 -19.75
CA PRO A 214 -24.42 5.86 -20.18
C PRO A 214 -23.67 4.53 -20.01
N ASP A 215 -22.33 4.57 -19.98
CA ASP A 215 -21.47 3.39 -19.86
C ASP A 215 -21.22 2.94 -18.40
N TRP A 216 -21.81 3.63 -17.43
CA TRP A 216 -21.66 3.27 -16.01
C TRP A 216 -22.46 2.01 -15.67
N LYS A 217 -21.76 0.96 -15.24
CA LYS A 217 -22.37 -0.34 -14.96
C LYS A 217 -22.79 -0.53 -13.51
N SER A 218 -22.00 -0.02 -12.57
CA SER A 218 -22.20 -0.25 -11.14
C SER A 218 -21.45 0.80 -10.32
N MET A 219 -21.99 1.11 -9.15
CA MET A 219 -21.35 1.96 -8.16
C MET A 219 -21.16 1.18 -6.86
N SER A 220 -19.94 1.22 -6.32
CA SER A 220 -19.62 0.67 -5.00
C SER A 220 -19.00 1.78 -4.16
N VAL A 221 -19.55 2.02 -2.97
CA VAL A 221 -19.03 3.00 -2.02
C VAL A 221 -18.32 2.25 -0.91
N HIS A 222 -17.05 2.59 -0.69
CA HIS A 222 -16.25 2.04 0.39
C HIS A 222 -15.86 3.18 1.32
N TRP A 223 -16.03 2.96 2.62
CA TRP A 223 -15.62 3.91 3.65
C TRP A 223 -14.49 3.28 4.46
N GLN A 224 -13.31 3.88 4.44
CA GLN A 224 -12.18 3.42 5.22
C GLN A 224 -11.96 4.36 6.41
N VAL A 225 -12.07 3.81 7.61
CA VAL A 225 -11.67 4.51 8.84
C VAL A 225 -10.27 4.05 9.19
N GLY A 226 -9.36 4.99 9.39
CA GLY A 226 -7.99 4.72 9.77
C GLY A 226 -7.38 5.93 10.45
N THR A 227 -6.10 5.81 10.74
CA THR A 227 -5.27 6.92 11.19
C THR A 227 -4.27 7.23 10.08
N LEU A 228 -3.82 8.48 10.01
CA LEU A 228 -2.79 8.84 9.06
C LEU A 228 -1.48 8.10 9.39
N PRO A 229 -0.67 7.76 8.38
CA PRO A 229 0.66 7.24 8.62
C PRO A 229 1.42 8.22 9.53
N PRO A 230 2.05 7.74 10.61
CA PRO A 230 2.85 8.60 11.45
C PRO A 230 4.03 9.17 10.65
N SER A 231 4.38 10.43 10.90
CA SER A 231 5.53 11.03 10.22
C SER A 231 6.82 10.30 10.60
N ARG A 232 7.80 10.30 9.70
CA ARG A 232 9.12 9.71 9.96
C ARG A 232 9.76 10.30 11.22
N SER A 233 9.63 11.61 11.44
CA SER A 233 10.13 12.26 12.65
C SER A 233 9.44 11.72 13.90
N ALA A 234 8.11 11.61 13.90
CA ALA A 234 7.37 11.06 15.02
C ALA A 234 7.79 9.62 15.33
N LEU A 235 8.03 8.77 14.32
CA LEU A 235 8.53 7.41 14.54
C LEU A 235 9.96 7.37 15.10
N ILE A 236 10.85 8.26 14.65
CA ILE A 236 12.22 8.38 15.18
C ILE A 236 12.19 8.85 16.65
N ASP A 237 11.37 9.87 16.94
CA ASP A 237 11.22 10.43 18.29
C ASP A 237 10.63 9.39 19.25
N ILE A 238 9.57 8.70 18.85
CA ILE A 238 8.87 7.69 19.65
C ILE A 238 9.75 6.44 19.86
N SER A 239 10.67 6.13 18.93
CA SER A 239 11.61 5.01 19.08
C SER A 239 12.86 5.35 19.90
N ASN A 240 12.97 6.56 20.45
CA ASN A 240 14.16 7.07 21.14
C ASN A 240 15.45 6.94 20.32
N SER A 241 15.33 6.95 18.99
CA SER A 241 16.47 6.94 18.07
C SER A 241 16.88 8.37 17.74
N THR A 242 18.16 8.62 17.48
CA THR A 242 18.62 9.92 16.98
C THR A 242 18.46 10.01 15.46
N HIS A 243 18.30 11.22 14.90
CA HIS A 243 18.17 11.42 13.45
C HIS A 243 19.38 10.89 12.63
N ASN A 244 20.56 10.78 13.26
CA ASN A 244 21.80 10.30 12.66
C ASN A 244 22.17 8.84 13.03
N SER A 245 21.38 8.16 13.86
CA SER A 245 21.60 6.74 14.18
C SER A 245 20.91 5.84 13.15
N GLN A 246 21.17 4.53 13.25
CA GLN A 246 20.46 3.54 12.46
C GLN A 246 18.96 3.73 12.66
N PRO A 247 18.17 3.92 11.59
CA PRO A 247 16.74 4.09 11.73
C PRO A 247 16.11 2.82 12.33
N PRO A 248 14.97 2.96 13.03
CA PRO A 248 14.23 1.82 13.55
C PRO A 248 13.97 0.77 12.46
N PRO A 249 13.88 -0.52 12.82
CA PRO A 249 13.66 -1.60 11.87
C PRO A 249 12.57 -1.27 10.85
N GLY A 250 12.98 -1.14 9.59
CA GLY A 250 12.10 -0.95 8.44
C GLY A 250 11.65 0.49 8.14
N LEU A 251 12.30 1.48 8.73
CA LEU A 251 12.48 2.80 8.13
C LEU A 251 13.78 2.78 7.29
N SER A 252 13.69 3.10 5.99
CA SER A 252 14.88 3.15 5.12
C SER A 252 15.77 4.36 5.45
N THR A 253 17.02 4.34 4.97
CA THR A 253 17.85 5.54 4.81
C THR A 253 17.06 6.62 4.08
N PRO A 254 17.28 7.92 4.39
CA PRO A 254 16.44 9.01 3.89
C PRO A 254 16.33 8.96 2.36
N LEU A 255 15.11 8.72 1.87
CA LEU A 255 14.72 8.94 0.48
C LEU A 255 14.13 10.37 0.35
N PRO A 256 14.07 10.94 -0.88
CA PRO A 256 13.71 12.34 -1.10
C PRO A 256 12.34 12.74 -0.53
N HIS A 257 12.08 14.05 -0.39
CA HIS A 257 10.91 14.67 0.24
C HIS A 257 9.50 14.25 -0.29
N HIS A 258 9.41 13.35 -1.27
CA HIS A 258 8.16 12.89 -1.89
C HIS A 258 7.76 11.46 -1.44
N TRP A 259 7.94 11.15 -0.16
CA TRP A 259 7.78 9.78 0.38
C TRP A 259 6.42 9.50 1.00
N GLU A 260 5.55 10.51 1.18
CA GLU A 260 4.25 10.32 1.81
C GLU A 260 3.31 9.58 0.86
N ALA A 261 2.76 8.45 1.31
CA ALA A 261 1.83 7.64 0.53
C ALA A 261 0.65 8.50 0.06
N GLY A 262 0.51 8.65 -1.27
CA GLY A 262 -0.51 9.49 -1.92
C GLY A 262 0.00 10.80 -2.53
N LEU A 263 1.23 11.24 -2.23
CA LEU A 263 1.89 12.38 -2.88
C LEU A 263 2.65 12.02 -4.15
N ASP A 264 3.01 10.75 -4.32
CA ASP A 264 3.63 10.27 -5.56
C ASP A 264 2.70 10.56 -6.74
N ASP A 265 3.24 11.06 -7.85
CA ASP A 265 2.51 11.65 -8.97
C ASP A 265 1.56 10.66 -9.68
N GLY A 266 1.56 9.39 -9.26
CA GLY A 266 0.78 8.30 -9.86
C GLY A 266 1.32 7.90 -11.22
N THR A 267 2.46 8.47 -11.63
CA THR A 267 3.25 8.04 -12.78
C THR A 267 4.31 7.00 -12.40
N ALA A 268 4.52 6.77 -11.10
CA ALA A 268 5.27 5.63 -10.60
C ALA A 268 4.57 4.32 -10.97
N GLY A 269 4.94 3.83 -12.14
CA GLY A 269 4.48 2.58 -12.72
C GLY A 269 4.78 1.39 -11.81
N GLY A 270 3.81 1.01 -10.99
CA GLY A 270 3.71 -0.33 -10.41
C GLY A 270 4.73 -0.70 -9.35
N GLU A 271 5.37 0.28 -8.70
CA GLU A 271 6.08 0.06 -7.44
C GLU A 271 5.06 0.15 -6.29
N ASP A 272 5.10 -0.86 -5.41
CA ASP A 272 4.18 -0.97 -4.26
C ASP A 272 4.32 0.31 -3.42
N ALA A 273 3.34 1.22 -3.51
CA ALA A 273 3.17 2.25 -2.51
C ALA A 273 2.70 1.56 -1.21
N PRO A 274 3.39 1.75 -0.08
CA PRO A 274 2.97 1.16 1.19
C PRO A 274 1.58 1.71 1.58
N LEU A 275 0.79 0.84 2.21
CA LEU A 275 -0.56 1.09 2.73
C LEU A 275 -0.63 2.29 3.70
#